data_AF-A0A7Y2GAX5-F1
#
_entry.id   AF-A0A7Y2GAX5-F1
#
_cell.length_a   1.000
_cell.length_b   1.000
_cell.length_c   1.000
_cell.angle_alpha   90.00
_cell.angle_beta   90.00
_cell.angle_gamma   90.00
#
_symmetry.space_group_name_H-M   'P 1'
#
loop_
_entity.id
_entity.type
_entity.pdbx_description
1 polymer ?
#
loop_
_entity_poly.entity_id
_entity_poly.type
_entity_poly.pdbx_seq_one_letter_code
_entity_poly.pdbx_strand_id
1 'polypeptide(L)' 'MDSSQKEQNIDAVVDYLLRDQDFLLSKEIRHRVEELNQLLVQAHNQQMKVEFSVTDTPLESGGKVTHLDAAVYKRI' A
#
# COMPACT_ATOMS: atom_id res chain seq x y z
N MET A 1 -24.06 -32.78 16.94
CA MET A 1 -24.42 -31.35 16.83
C MET A 1 -23.13 -30.53 16.83
N ASP A 2 -22.19 -30.77 15.91
CA ASP A 2 -20.81 -30.25 16.05
C ASP A 2 -20.22 -29.57 14.80
N SER A 3 -20.83 -29.71 13.63
CA SER A 3 -20.30 -29.14 12.38
C SER A 3 -20.49 -27.62 12.33
N SER A 4 -21.70 -27.14 12.68
CA SER A 4 -22.07 -25.74 12.55
C SER A 4 -21.37 -24.81 13.56
N GLN A 5 -21.00 -25.31 14.75
CA GLN A 5 -20.21 -24.53 15.72
C GLN A 5 -18.75 -24.39 15.31
N LYS A 6 -18.18 -25.38 14.61
CA LYS A 6 -16.82 -25.27 14.06
C LYS A 6 -16.75 -24.31 12.88
N GLU A 7 -17.73 -24.34 11.98
CA GLU A 7 -17.82 -23.41 10.84
C GLU A 7 -17.95 -21.95 11.32
N GLN A 8 -18.85 -21.67 12.27
CA GLN A 8 -18.99 -20.32 12.84
C GLN A 8 -17.71 -19.80 13.53
N ASN A 9 -16.91 -20.70 14.11
CA ASN A 9 -15.65 -20.33 14.76
C ASN A 9 -14.54 -20.04 13.73
N ILE A 10 -14.52 -20.77 12.63
CA ILE A 10 -13.58 -20.52 11.52
C ILE A 10 -13.92 -19.18 10.84
N ASP A 11 -15.20 -18.92 10.58
CA ASP A 11 -15.63 -17.65 9.96
C ASP A 11 -15.25 -16.44 10.83
N ALA A 12 -15.45 -16.54 12.16
CA ALA A 12 -15.06 -15.49 13.10
C ALA A 12 -13.55 -15.24 13.13
N VAL A 13 -12.73 -16.30 13.01
CA VAL A 13 -11.27 -16.20 12.95
C VAL A 13 -10.83 -15.58 11.62
N VAL A 14 -11.44 -15.96 10.50
CA VAL A 14 -11.17 -15.37 9.18
C VAL A 14 -11.51 -13.89 9.18
N ASP A 15 -12.68 -13.50 9.71
CA ASP A 15 -13.07 -12.09 9.83
C ASP A 15 -12.10 -11.27 10.69
N TYR A 16 -11.61 -11.85 11.79
CA TYR A 16 -10.60 -11.19 12.62
C TYR A 16 -9.27 -11.00 11.88
N LEU A 17 -8.80 -12.04 11.17
CA LEU A 17 -7.57 -11.98 10.39
C LEU A 17 -7.65 -11.00 9.22
N LEU A 18 -8.80 -10.94 8.54
CA LEU A 18 -9.04 -9.98 7.45
C LEU A 18 -9.00 -8.54 7.98
N ARG A 19 -9.65 -8.27 9.12
CA ARG A 19 -9.61 -6.94 9.75
C ARG A 19 -8.21 -6.53 10.20
N ASP A 20 -7.43 -7.49 10.72
CA ASP A 20 -6.05 -7.21 11.13
C ASP A 20 -5.15 -6.94 9.92
N GLN A 21 -5.32 -7.68 8.82
CA GLN A 21 -4.66 -7.39 7.54
C GLN A 21 -5.03 -6.00 7.01
N ASP A 22 -6.32 -5.63 7.01
CA ASP A 22 -6.77 -4.31 6.56
C ASP A 22 -6.18 -3.18 7.44
N PHE A 23 -6.10 -3.40 8.74
CA PHE A 23 -5.48 -2.47 9.68
C PHE A 23 -3.98 -2.31 9.41
N LEU A 24 -3.26 -3.42 9.26
CA LEU A 24 -1.83 -3.42 8.97
C LEU A 24 -1.53 -2.75 7.62
N LEU A 25 -2.32 -3.06 6.59
CA LEU A 25 -2.23 -2.44 5.27
C LEU A 25 -2.46 -0.93 5.37
N SER A 26 -3.51 -0.50 6.08
CA SER A 26 -3.80 0.93 6.27
C SER A 26 -2.67 1.66 7.00
N LYS A 27 -2.06 1.00 7.99
CA LYS A 27 -0.92 1.54 8.73
C LYS A 27 0.31 1.68 7.82
N GLU A 28 0.60 0.66 7.00
CA GLU A 28 1.71 0.69 6.06
C GLU A 28 1.52 1.76 4.98
N ILE A 29 0.31 1.86 4.39
CA ILE A 29 -0.03 2.91 3.43
C ILE A 29 0.21 4.30 4.04
N ARG A 30 -0.29 4.53 5.26
CA ARG A 30 -0.10 5.81 5.95
C ARG A 30 1.39 6.14 6.12
N HIS A 31 2.17 5.17 6.57
CA HIS A 31 3.60 5.34 6.76
C HIS A 31 4.32 5.69 5.45
N ARG A 32 4.03 4.99 4.36
CA ARG A 32 4.60 5.27 3.03
C ARG A 32 4.21 6.65 2.50
N VAL A 33 2.97 7.09 2.73
CA VAL A 33 2.52 8.43 2.35
C VAL A 33 3.27 9.51 3.13
N GLU A 34 3.50 9.30 4.43
CA GLU A 34 4.29 10.23 5.25
C GLU A 34 5.74 10.34 4.78
N GLU A 35 6.39 9.21 4.47
CA GLU A 35 7.75 9.18 3.91
C GLU A 35 7.83 9.94 2.57
N LEU A 36 6.90 9.65 1.65
CA LEU A 36 6.81 10.35 0.37
C LEU A 36 6.62 11.86 0.56
N ASN A 37 5.72 12.28 1.44
CA ASN A 37 5.51 13.70 1.72
C ASN A 37 6.78 14.39 2.23
N GLN A 38 7.52 13.75 3.14
CA GLN A 38 8.78 14.31 3.64
C GLN A 38 9.81 14.49 2.52
N LEU A 39 9.95 13.48 1.64
CA LEU A 39 10.85 13.57 0.48
C LEU A 39 10.44 14.69 -0.48
N LEU A 40 9.14 14.86 -0.75
CA LEU A 40 8.62 15.91 -1.62
C LEU A 40 8.83 17.30 -1.03
N VAL A 41 8.64 17.47 0.28
CA VAL A 41 8.93 18.74 0.97
C VAL A 41 10.42 19.07 0.88
N GLN A 42 11.31 18.09 1.08
CA GLN A 42 12.75 18.29 0.94
C GLN A 42 13.15 18.65 -0.49
N ALA A 43 12.61 17.93 -1.47
CA ALA A 43 12.83 18.20 -2.89
C ALA A 43 12.36 19.62 -3.27
N HIS A 44 11.20 20.04 -2.77
CA HIS A 44 10.66 21.38 -2.98
C HIS A 44 11.58 22.46 -2.38
N ASN A 45 12.01 22.29 -1.13
CA ASN A 45 12.91 23.22 -0.44
C ASN A 45 14.26 23.36 -1.16
N GLN A 46 14.72 22.28 -1.80
CA GLN A 46 15.97 22.27 -2.59
C GLN A 46 15.75 22.63 -4.07
N GLN A 47 14.53 23.04 -4.45
CA GLN A 47 14.13 23.34 -5.83
C GLN A 47 14.47 22.20 -6.83
N MET A 48 14.40 20.96 -6.37
CA MET A 48 14.64 19.78 -7.19
C MET A 48 13.43 19.53 -8.11
N LYS A 49 13.69 18.96 -9.29
CA LYS A 49 12.63 18.52 -10.20
C LYS A 49 12.13 17.17 -9.73
N VAL A 50 10.82 17.02 -9.55
CA VAL A 50 10.19 15.74 -9.22
C VAL A 50 9.30 15.30 -10.37
N GLU A 51 9.41 14.05 -10.79
CA GLU A 51 8.54 13.43 -11.78
C GLU A 51 7.86 12.21 -11.16
N PHE A 52 6.56 12.05 -11.44
CA PHE A 52 5.78 10.88 -11.04
C PHE A 52 5.41 10.07 -12.27
N SER A 53 5.62 8.76 -12.22
CA SER A 53 5.12 7.83 -13.22
C SER A 53 4.28 6.75 -12.57
N VAL A 54 3.19 6.40 -13.24
CA VAL A 54 2.30 5.31 -12.81
C VAL A 54 2.52 4.14 -13.77
N THR A 55 2.92 3.00 -13.23
CA THR A 55 3.27 1.82 -14.01
C THR A 55 2.33 0.67 -13.65
N ASP A 56 1.49 0.26 -14.60
CA ASP A 56 0.63 -0.92 -14.44
C ASP A 56 1.40 -2.17 -14.86
N THR A 57 1.62 -3.10 -13.92
CA THR A 57 2.23 -4.41 -14.18
C THR A 57 1.16 -5.50 -14.15
N PRO A 58 0.98 -6.27 -15.24
CA PRO A 58 0.03 -7.38 -15.26
C PRO A 58 0.53 -8.51 -14.36
N LEU A 59 -0.39 -9.12 -13.60
CA LEU A 59 -0.13 -10.31 -12.80
C LEU A 59 -0.49 -11.57 -13.61
N GLU A 60 0.26 -12.65 -13.39
CA GLU A 60 -0.03 -13.95 -13.99
C GLU A 60 -1.41 -14.51 -13.59
N SER A 61 -1.97 -14.03 -12.47
CA SER A 61 -3.33 -14.36 -12.01
C SER A 61 -4.46 -13.64 -12.76
N GLY A 62 -4.14 -12.82 -13.78
CA GLY A 62 -5.11 -12.04 -14.54
C GLY A 62 -5.48 -10.69 -13.92
N GLY A 63 -4.87 -10.34 -12.79
CA GLY A 63 -4.96 -9.00 -12.17
C GLY A 63 -3.93 -8.02 -12.71
N LYS A 64 -3.92 -6.80 -12.18
CA LYS A 64 -2.86 -5.81 -12.41
C LYS A 64 -2.44 -5.16 -11.10
N VAL A 65 -1.15 -4.90 -10.94
CA VAL A 65 -0.59 -4.09 -9.85
C VAL A 65 -0.22 -2.74 -10.41
N THR A 66 -0.68 -1.67 -9.79
CA THR A 66 -0.32 -0.31 -10.16
C THR A 66 0.78 0.18 -9.22
N HIS A 67 1.93 0.53 -9.78
CA HIS A 67 3.06 1.13 -9.08
C HIS A 67 3.08 2.65 -9.29
N LEU A 68 3.41 3.41 -8.26
CA LEU A 68 3.69 4.84 -8.34
C LEU A 68 5.19 5.04 -8.09
N ASP A 69 5.91 5.46 -9.13
CA ASP A 69 7.34 5.75 -9.07
C ASP A 69 7.55 7.27 -8.98
N ALA A 70 8.43 7.70 -8.09
CA ALA A 70 8.80 9.11 -7.92
C ALA A 70 10.31 9.29 -8.18
N ALA A 71 10.66 10.05 -9.23
CA ALA A 71 12.04 10.38 -9.59
C ALA A 71 12.36 11.81 -9.18
N VAL A 72 13.43 11.99 -8.39
CA VAL A 72 13.88 13.30 -7.90
C VAL A 72 15.22 13.65 -8.54
N TYR A 73 15.27 14.76 -9.26
CA TYR A 73 16.44 15.23 -10.00
C TYR A 73 16.99 16.52 -9.39
N LYS A 74 18.32 16.58 -9.25
CA LYS A 74 19.01 17.80 -8.85
C LYS A 74 18.86 18.85 -9.96
N ARG A 75 18.51 20.09 -9.59
CA ARG A 75 18.53 21.23 -10.52
C ARG A 75 19.97 21.47 -10.96
N ILE A 76 20.23 21.45 -12.27
CA ILE A 76 21.51 21.88 -12.89
C ILE A 76 21.45 23.39 -13.09
#